data_AF-A0A182SSW5-F1
#
_entry.id   AF-A0A182SSW5-F1
#
_cell.length_a   1.000
_cell.length_b   1.000
_cell.length_c   1.000
_cell.angle_alpha   90.00
_cell.angle_beta   90.00
_cell.angle_gamma   90.00
#
_symmetry.space_group_name_H-M   'P 1'
#
loop_
_entity.id
_entity.type
_entity.pdbx_description
1 polymer ?
#
loop_
_entity_poly.entity_id
_entity_poly.type
_entity_poly.pdbx_seq_one_letter_code
_entity_poly.pdbx_strand_id
1 'polypeptide(L)'
;MVVRCGGKTCQECKCPRETHAVYHEQLTTVRERLGFKHDTNTSRVDPRQMGYTWVPPGILTSAKIQRYFDVIPPEKVPKIGTQGERFRDKQLVYQLPKQDLALDYCKHVEEQNRGSYEDFVAARNEIALDIGRLNRTVQCNILFRCAERE
;
A
#
# COMPACT_ATOMS: atom_id res chain seq x y z
N MET A 1 8.02 6.88 20.88
CA MET A 1 8.42 5.68 21.65
C MET A 1 8.87 4.60 20.66
N VAL A 2 10.17 4.25 20.59
CA VAL A 2 10.67 3.28 19.58
C VAL A 2 10.50 1.86 20.13
N VAL A 3 9.40 1.20 19.78
CA VAL A 3 9.14 -0.18 20.20
C VAL A 3 10.07 -1.11 19.42
N ARG A 4 11.03 -1.75 20.10
CA ARG A 4 11.89 -2.79 19.54
C ARG A 4 11.08 -4.09 19.38
N CYS A 5 10.46 -4.30 18.23
CA CYS A 5 9.71 -5.52 17.93
C CYS A 5 10.65 -6.63 17.42
N GLY A 6 11.08 -7.52 18.32
CA GLY A 6 11.85 -8.74 18.01
C GLY A 6 11.00 -10.00 17.85
N GLY A 7 9.89 -9.96 17.10
CA GLY A 7 8.99 -11.11 16.89
C GLY A 7 7.76 -10.78 16.02
N LYS A 8 6.91 -11.79 15.73
CA LYS A 8 5.63 -11.61 14.99
C LYS A 8 4.58 -10.82 15.77
N THR A 9 4.76 -10.68 17.09
CA THR A 9 3.88 -9.97 18.01
C THR A 9 4.69 -9.01 18.89
N CYS A 10 4.12 -7.84 19.17
CA CYS A 10 4.68 -6.88 20.12
C CYS A 10 4.77 -7.52 21.52
N GLN A 11 5.90 -7.37 22.21
CA GLN A 11 6.05 -7.93 23.55
C GLN A 11 5.29 -7.15 24.64
N GLU A 12 5.14 -5.83 24.45
CA GLU A 12 4.42 -4.92 25.36
C GLU A 12 2.88 -5.02 25.19
N CYS A 13 2.46 -5.05 23.93
CA CYS A 13 1.09 -4.81 23.49
C CYS A 13 0.37 -6.09 23.04
N LYS A 14 1.12 -7.17 22.83
CA LYS A 14 0.68 -8.47 22.27
C LYS A 14 -0.01 -8.43 20.91
N CYS A 15 -0.15 -7.27 20.28
CA CYS A 15 -0.75 -7.16 18.95
C CYS A 15 0.25 -7.58 17.85
N PRO A 16 -0.25 -7.92 16.64
CA PRO A 16 0.60 -8.27 15.51
C PRO A 16 1.62 -7.16 15.20
N ARG A 17 2.86 -7.52 14.85
CA ARG A 17 3.96 -6.57 14.55
C ARG A 17 3.57 -5.51 13.52
N GLU A 18 2.80 -5.91 12.52
CA GLU A 18 2.22 -5.04 11.50
C GLU A 18 1.46 -3.85 12.08
N THR A 19 0.81 -4.00 13.25
CA THR A 19 0.12 -2.92 13.98
C THR A 19 1.07 -1.80 14.42
N HIS A 20 2.35 -2.10 14.66
CA HIS A 20 3.38 -1.11 15.03
C HIS A 20 4.23 -0.66 13.86
N ALA A 21 4.28 -1.45 12.79
CA ALA A 21 4.92 -1.03 11.55
C ALA A 21 4.10 0.07 10.85
N VAL A 22 2.80 0.18 11.16
CA VAL A 22 2.00 1.40 10.94
C VAL A 22 2.49 2.51 11.88
N TYR A 23 3.64 3.10 11.59
CA TYR A 23 4.11 4.31 12.29
C TYR A 23 3.13 5.44 12.01
N HIS A 24 2.42 5.85 13.06
CA HIS A 24 1.43 6.91 13.04
C HIS A 24 1.70 7.85 14.21
N GLU A 25 2.28 9.01 13.91
CA GLU A 25 2.18 10.21 14.76
C GLU A 25 2.51 11.48 13.96
N GLN A 26 3.15 11.37 12.80
CA GLN A 26 3.32 12.45 11.83
C GLN A 26 2.98 11.89 10.45
N LEU A 27 1.72 11.96 10.04
CA LEU A 27 1.28 11.47 8.73
C LEU A 27 1.81 12.37 7.60
N THR A 28 3.09 12.22 7.26
CA THR A 28 3.46 12.23 5.86
C THR A 28 2.95 10.92 5.26
N THR A 29 2.21 11.03 4.16
CA THR A 29 1.72 9.87 3.40
C THR A 29 2.89 8.93 3.10
N VAL A 30 2.67 7.62 3.00
CA VAL A 30 3.76 6.70 2.60
C VAL A 30 4.44 7.18 1.31
N ARG A 31 3.68 7.83 0.43
CA ARG A 31 4.17 8.52 -0.76
C ARG A 31 5.22 9.61 -0.47
N GLU A 32 5.01 10.47 0.52
CA GLU A 32 5.99 11.47 0.97
C GLU A 32 7.22 10.84 1.61
N ARG A 33 7.06 9.75 2.38
CA ARG A 33 8.20 9.01 2.96
C ARG A 33 9.11 8.38 1.90
N LEU A 34 8.55 8.10 0.73
CA LEU A 34 9.26 7.56 -0.42
C LEU A 34 9.80 8.66 -1.36
N GLY A 35 9.64 9.94 -1.01
CA GLY A 35 10.10 11.06 -1.83
C GLY A 35 9.33 11.26 -3.13
N PHE A 36 8.17 10.62 -3.29
CA PHE A 36 7.36 10.80 -4.49
C PHE A 36 6.68 12.16 -4.48
N LYS A 37 6.92 12.92 -5.55
CA LYS A 37 6.22 14.20 -5.77
C LYS A 37 4.73 13.90 -5.93
N HIS A 38 3.90 14.68 -5.26
CA HIS A 38 2.46 14.61 -5.48
C HIS A 38 2.20 15.00 -6.94
N ASP A 39 1.65 14.09 -7.75
CA ASP A 39 1.24 14.44 -9.10
C ASP A 39 0.15 15.50 -9.01
N THR A 40 0.51 16.75 -9.27
CA THR A 40 -0.42 17.89 -9.27
C THR A 40 -1.45 17.80 -10.39
N ASN A 41 -1.36 16.80 -11.27
CA ASN A 41 -2.22 16.60 -12.45
C ASN A 41 -3.17 15.39 -12.38
N THR A 42 -3.28 14.68 -11.24
CA THR A 42 -3.91 13.34 -11.24
C THR A 42 -5.40 13.28 -10.84
N SER A 43 -6.05 14.39 -10.45
CA SER A 43 -7.50 14.38 -10.18
C SER A 43 -8.13 15.78 -10.24
N ARG A 44 -9.22 15.94 -11.00
CA ARG A 44 -10.10 17.13 -10.86
C ARG A 44 -10.92 17.11 -9.56
N VAL A 45 -10.90 16.00 -8.83
CA VAL A 45 -11.72 15.75 -7.65
C VAL A 45 -10.81 15.33 -6.50
N ASP A 46 -10.87 16.07 -5.40
CA ASP A 46 -10.15 15.72 -4.17
C ASP A 46 -10.77 14.46 -3.54
N PRO A 47 -10.00 13.37 -3.35
CA PRO A 47 -10.46 12.15 -2.69
C PRO A 47 -11.13 12.38 -1.34
N ARG A 48 -10.62 13.35 -0.56
CA ARG A 48 -11.15 13.66 0.78
C ARG A 48 -12.55 14.26 0.70
N GLN A 49 -12.84 15.08 -0.32
CA GLN A 49 -14.19 15.61 -0.55
C GLN A 49 -15.19 14.50 -0.90
N MET A 50 -14.72 13.38 -1.43
CA MET A 50 -15.53 12.18 -1.70
C MET A 50 -15.60 11.21 -0.51
N GLY A 51 -14.95 11.52 0.61
CA GLY A 51 -14.93 10.67 1.81
C GLY A 51 -13.89 9.55 1.79
N TYR A 52 -12.94 9.56 0.86
CA TYR A 52 -11.86 8.57 0.77
C TYR A 52 -10.52 9.15 1.23
N THR A 53 -9.67 8.32 1.82
CA THR A 53 -8.27 8.69 2.12
C THR A 53 -7.34 8.49 0.94
N TRP A 54 -7.77 7.71 -0.07
CA TRP A 54 -7.03 7.44 -1.29
C TRP A 54 -7.98 6.98 -2.41
N VAL A 55 -7.65 7.34 -3.65
CA VAL A 55 -8.26 6.80 -4.87
C VAL A 55 -7.16 6.38 -5.83
N PRO A 56 -7.40 5.42 -6.75
CA PRO A 56 -6.42 5.03 -7.74
C PRO A 56 -6.01 6.22 -8.64
N PRO A 57 -4.71 6.44 -8.86
CA PRO A 57 -4.24 7.47 -9.78
C PRO A 57 -4.73 7.20 -11.22
N GLY A 58 -4.97 8.26 -11.98
CA GLY A 58 -5.47 8.15 -13.37
C GLY A 58 -7.00 7.95 -13.50
N ILE A 59 -7.74 7.77 -12.40
CA ILE A 59 -9.20 7.83 -12.40
C ILE A 59 -9.68 9.26 -12.10
N LEU A 60 -10.08 9.98 -13.14
CA LEU A 60 -10.33 11.43 -13.03
C LEU A 60 -11.77 11.85 -12.69
N THR A 61 -12.74 10.92 -12.68
CA THR A 61 -14.17 11.25 -12.49
C THR A 61 -14.77 10.51 -11.31
N SER A 62 -15.63 11.19 -10.55
CA SER A 62 -16.32 10.61 -9.39
C SER A 62 -17.05 9.31 -9.72
N ALA A 63 -17.76 9.26 -10.85
CA ALA A 63 -18.46 8.07 -11.31
C ALA A 63 -17.54 6.85 -11.54
N LYS A 64 -16.31 7.07 -12.05
CA LYS A 64 -15.35 5.96 -12.23
C LYS A 64 -14.73 5.53 -10.91
N ILE A 65 -14.53 6.47 -9.97
CA ILE A 65 -14.04 6.18 -8.62
C ILE A 65 -15.06 5.31 -7.88
N GLN A 66 -16.35 5.65 -7.95
CA GLN A 66 -17.42 4.84 -7.36
C GLN A 66 -17.43 3.42 -7.94
N ARG A 67 -17.44 3.28 -9.28
CA ARG A 67 -17.39 1.96 -9.94
C ARG A 67 -16.18 1.12 -9.57
N TYR A 68 -15.03 1.75 -9.34
CA TYR A 68 -13.84 1.04 -8.88
C TYR A 68 -14.05 0.44 -7.48
N PHE A 69 -14.65 1.19 -6.57
CA PHE A 69 -14.91 0.70 -5.21
C PHE A 69 -16.13 -0.21 -5.11
N ASP A 70 -17.08 -0.17 -6.05
CA ASP A 70 -18.24 -1.07 -6.08
C ASP A 70 -17.86 -2.56 -6.17
N VAL A 71 -16.69 -2.87 -6.74
CA VAL A 71 -16.18 -4.25 -6.87
C VAL A 71 -15.23 -4.65 -5.73
N ILE A 72 -14.97 -3.76 -4.79
CA ILE A 72 -14.11 -4.01 -3.64
C ILE A 72 -15.00 -4.27 -2.42
N PRO A 73 -14.72 -5.30 -1.59
CA PRO A 73 -15.47 -5.52 -0.36
C PRO A 73 -15.53 -4.24 0.50
N PRO A 74 -16.71 -3.80 0.97
CA PRO A 74 -16.89 -2.51 1.64
C PRO A 74 -15.93 -2.26 2.80
N GLU A 75 -15.58 -3.30 3.55
CA GLU A 75 -14.65 -3.28 4.69
C GLU A 75 -13.18 -3.05 4.30
N LYS A 76 -12.85 -3.15 3.01
CA LYS A 76 -11.51 -2.89 2.43
C LYS A 76 -11.45 -1.55 1.67
N VAL A 77 -12.58 -0.87 1.51
CA VAL A 77 -12.63 0.44 0.84
C VAL A 77 -12.08 1.52 1.77
N PRO A 78 -11.09 2.34 1.35
CA PRO A 78 -10.39 3.30 2.20
C PRO A 78 -11.21 4.58 2.46
N LYS A 79 -12.36 4.43 3.12
CA LYS A 79 -13.18 5.55 3.58
C LYS A 79 -12.61 6.13 4.89
N ILE A 80 -12.65 7.45 5.02
CA ILE A 80 -12.14 8.17 6.20
C ILE A 80 -12.79 7.63 7.48
N GLY A 81 -11.98 7.30 8.48
CA GLY A 81 -12.40 6.83 9.79
C GLY A 81 -12.86 5.36 9.84
N THR A 82 -12.78 4.62 8.73
CA THR A 82 -13.33 3.25 8.64
C THR A 82 -12.27 2.16 8.79
N GLN A 83 -12.73 0.91 8.94
CA GLN A 83 -11.83 -0.25 8.92
C GLN A 83 -11.03 -0.36 7.61
N GLY A 84 -11.61 0.07 6.48
CA GLY A 84 -10.96 0.00 5.18
C GLY A 84 -9.80 0.98 5.03
N GLU A 85 -9.83 2.13 5.72
CA GLU A 85 -8.66 3.03 5.83
C GLU A 85 -7.51 2.29 6.52
N ARG A 86 -7.76 1.69 7.69
CA ARG A 86 -6.76 0.92 8.43
C ARG A 86 -6.28 -0.31 7.66
N PHE A 87 -7.18 -0.95 6.91
CA PHE A 87 -6.84 -2.06 6.02
C PHE A 87 -5.84 -1.60 4.96
N ARG A 88 -6.10 -0.46 4.31
CA ARG A 88 -5.20 0.11 3.31
C ARG A 88 -3.81 0.41 3.88
N ASP A 89 -3.73 0.96 5.09
CA ASP A 89 -2.46 1.23 5.76
C ASP A 89 -1.68 -0.06 6.04
N LYS A 90 -2.35 -1.11 6.51
CA LYS A 90 -1.73 -2.43 6.67
C LYS A 90 -1.22 -2.98 5.35
N GLN A 91 -2.00 -2.84 4.27
CA GLN A 91 -1.60 -3.30 2.94
C GLN A 91 -0.38 -2.53 2.41
N LEU A 92 -0.28 -1.22 2.65
CA LEU A 92 0.91 -0.46 2.29
C LEU A 92 2.15 -0.95 3.02
N VAL A 93 2.06 -1.15 4.34
CA VAL A 93 3.18 -1.64 5.14
C VAL A 93 3.63 -3.03 4.70
N TYR A 94 2.67 -3.88 4.35
CA TYR A 94 2.95 -5.22 3.84
C TYR A 94 3.64 -5.19 2.47
N GLN A 95 3.15 -4.34 1.55
CA GLN A 95 3.69 -4.21 0.20
C GLN A 95 5.01 -3.42 0.13
N LEU A 96 5.28 -2.57 1.12
CA LEU A 96 6.43 -1.66 1.15
C LEU A 96 7.28 -1.92 2.40
N PRO A 97 7.97 -3.07 2.48
CA PRO A 97 8.83 -3.38 3.61
C PRO A 97 9.99 -2.37 3.72
N LYS A 98 10.51 -2.13 4.92
CA LYS A 98 11.57 -1.13 5.13
C LYS A 98 12.88 -1.50 4.41
N GLN A 99 13.12 -2.80 4.27
CA GLN A 99 14.24 -3.39 3.53
C GLN A 99 14.23 -3.01 2.06
N ASP A 100 13.06 -2.67 1.53
CA ASP A 100 12.90 -2.23 0.16
C ASP A 100 13.23 -0.74 0.00
N LEU A 101 13.37 0.00 1.10
CA LEU A 101 13.56 1.46 1.11
C LEU A 101 15.01 1.87 1.32
N ALA A 102 15.72 1.16 2.18
CA ALA A 102 17.11 1.48 2.48
C ALA A 102 17.85 0.25 2.98
N LEU A 103 19.12 0.17 2.58
CA LEU A 103 20.02 -0.90 2.95
C LEU A 103 20.23 -0.97 4.48
N ASP A 104 20.11 0.13 5.20
CA ASP A 104 20.20 0.20 6.67
C ASP A 104 19.20 -0.73 7.38
N TYR A 105 18.11 -1.11 6.70
CA TYR A 105 17.11 -2.05 7.22
C TYR A 105 17.40 -3.52 6.86
N CYS A 106 18.41 -3.77 6.01
CA CYS A 106 18.82 -5.09 5.55
C CYS A 106 19.94 -5.66 6.43
N LYS A 107 19.66 -6.77 7.13
CA LYS A 107 20.63 -7.39 8.06
C LYS A 107 21.58 -8.40 7.41
N HIS A 108 21.25 -8.86 6.20
CA HIS A 108 21.88 -10.03 5.56
C HIS A 108 22.34 -9.73 4.12
N VAL A 109 22.54 -8.45 3.79
CA VAL A 109 23.15 -8.07 2.51
C VAL A 109 24.64 -7.90 2.74
N GLU A 110 25.42 -8.78 2.13
CA GLU A 110 26.88 -8.74 2.17
C GLU A 110 27.40 -7.53 1.40
N GLU A 111 28.60 -7.05 1.75
CA GLU A 111 29.17 -5.84 1.16
C GLU A 111 29.30 -5.93 -0.37
N GLN A 112 29.72 -7.10 -0.88
CA GLN A 112 29.79 -7.36 -2.32
C GLN A 112 28.44 -7.23 -3.05
N ASN A 113 27.31 -7.40 -2.36
CA ASN A 113 25.97 -7.41 -2.95
C ASN A 113 25.24 -6.07 -2.81
N ARG A 114 25.87 -5.05 -2.21
CA ARG A 114 25.25 -3.73 -1.99
C ARG A 114 24.91 -3.01 -3.29
N GLY A 115 25.81 -3.08 -4.28
CA GLY A 115 25.54 -2.49 -5.61
C GLY A 115 24.32 -3.12 -6.28
N SER A 116 24.24 -4.46 -6.29
CA SER A 116 23.08 -5.17 -6.85
C SER A 116 21.78 -4.88 -6.10
N TYR A 117 21.83 -4.63 -4.79
CA TYR A 117 20.67 -4.16 -4.02
C TYR A 117 20.20 -2.78 -4.49
N GLU A 118 21.13 -1.83 -4.69
CA GLU A 118 20.80 -0.49 -5.16
C GLU A 118 20.19 -0.52 -6.57
N ASP A 119 20.77 -1.30 -7.47
CA ASP A 119 20.25 -1.52 -8.83
C ASP A 119 18.82 -2.11 -8.79
N PHE A 120 18.59 -3.10 -7.92
CA PHE A 120 17.26 -3.70 -7.74
C PHE A 120 16.23 -2.68 -7.26
N VAL A 121 16.56 -1.90 -6.23
CA VAL A 121 15.65 -0.89 -5.68
C VAL A 121 15.36 0.20 -6.71
N ALA A 122 16.37 0.67 -7.45
CA ALA A 122 16.22 1.64 -8.52
C ALA A 122 15.28 1.13 -9.62
N ALA A 123 15.55 -0.07 -10.16
CA ALA A 123 14.72 -0.68 -11.19
C ALA A 123 13.28 -0.89 -10.71
N ARG A 124 13.08 -1.46 -9.51
CA ARG A 124 11.75 -1.64 -8.92
C ARG A 124 10.99 -0.33 -8.82
N ASN A 125 11.63 0.73 -8.32
CA ASN A 125 11.01 2.04 -8.19
C ASN A 125 10.61 2.65 -9.54
N GLU A 126 11.41 2.41 -10.58
CA GLU A 126 11.16 2.94 -11.92
C GLU A 126 10.04 2.17 -12.65
N ILE A 127 10.03 0.84 -12.58
CA ILE A 127 9.20 0.02 -13.48
C ILE A 127 8.05 -0.73 -12.83
N ALA A 128 7.98 -0.78 -11.50
CA ALA A 128 7.01 -1.64 -10.80
C ALA A 128 6.29 -0.94 -9.64
N LEU A 129 6.97 -0.06 -8.90
CA LEU A 129 6.40 0.58 -7.73
C LEU A 129 5.25 1.52 -8.12
N ASP A 130 4.12 1.39 -7.41
CA ASP A 130 2.88 2.16 -7.65
C ASP A 130 2.28 2.02 -9.06
N ILE A 131 2.70 1.04 -9.85
CA ILE A 131 2.13 0.76 -11.17
C ILE A 131 1.00 -0.28 -11.07
N GLY A 132 -0.20 0.12 -11.48
CA GLY A 132 -1.37 -0.76 -11.56
C GLY A 132 -2.13 -0.58 -12.87
N ARG A 133 -2.71 -1.67 -13.40
CA ARG A 133 -3.56 -1.63 -14.59
C ARG A 133 -5.03 -1.82 -14.21
N LEU A 134 -5.85 -0.83 -14.57
CA LEU A 134 -7.30 -0.91 -14.44
C LEU A 134 -7.88 -1.44 -15.75
N ASN A 135 -8.18 -2.72 -15.79
CA ASN A 135 -8.90 -3.31 -16.91
C ASN A 135 -10.40 -3.05 -16.75
N ARG A 136 -11.08 -2.72 -17.85
CA ARG A 136 -12.55 -2.69 -17.84
C ARG A 136 -13.02 -4.11 -17.52
N THR A 137 -13.85 -4.25 -16.50
CA THR A 137 -14.51 -5.52 -16.21
C THR A 137 -15.32 -5.90 -17.44
N VAL A 138 -14.81 -6.85 -18.23
CA VAL A 138 -15.67 -7.63 -19.12
C VAL A 138 -16.59 -8.36 -18.18
N GLN A 139 -17.91 -8.20 -18.29
CA GLN A 139 -18.86 -9.00 -17.51
C GLN A 139 -18.58 -10.46 -17.82
N CYS A 140 -17.77 -11.09 -16.99
CA CYS A 140 -17.50 -12.50 -17.08
C CYS A 140 -18.29 -13.12 -15.93
N ASN A 141 -19.36 -13.83 -16.29
CA ASN A 141 -20.12 -14.70 -15.42
C ASN A 141 -19.25 -15.89 -14.97
N ILE A 142 -18.06 -15.64 -14.41
CA ILE A 142 -17.20 -16.69 -13.89
C ILE A 142 -17.53 -16.83 -12.41
N LEU A 143 -18.44 -17.78 -12.19
CA LEU A 143 -18.61 -18.52 -10.95
C LEU A 143 -17.24 -18.67 -10.24
N PHE A 144 -17.12 -18.13 -9.03
CA PHE A 144 -16.01 -18.45 -8.13
C PHE A 144 -16.05 -19.95 -7.80
N ARG A 145 -15.37 -20.78 -8.60
CA ARG A 145 -15.02 -22.16 -8.25
C ARG A 145 -13.53 -22.37 -8.50
N CYS A 146 -12.73 -21.93 -7.54
CA CYS A 146 -11.39 -22.45 -7.31
C CYS A 146 -11.13 -22.45 -5.80
N ALA A 147 -11.80 -23.38 -5.13
CA ALA A 147 -11.41 -23.90 -3.82
C ALA A 147 -11.99 -25.31 -3.72
N GLU A 148 -11.38 -26.25 -4.44
CA GLU A 148 -11.45 -27.69 -4.21
C GLU A 148 -10.57 -28.36 -5.27
N ARG A 149 -9.33 -28.66 -4.87
CA ARG A 149 -8.68 -29.91 -5.22
C ARG A 149 -7.70 -30.24 -4.10
N GLU A 150 -8.01 -31.36 -3.48
CA GLU A 150 -7.25 -32.09 -2.45
C GLU A 150 -5.81 -32.37 -2.89
#